data_AF-A0A7C5YUD4-F1
#
_entry.id   AF-A0A7C5YUD4-F1
#
_cell.length_a   1.000
_cell.length_b   1.000
_cell.length_c   1.000
_cell.angle_alpha   90.00
_cell.angle_beta   90.00
_cell.angle_gamma   90.00
#
_symmetry.space_group_name_H-M   'P 1'
#
loop_
_entity.id
_entity.type
_entity.pdbx_description
1 polymer ?
#
loop_
_entity_poly.entity_id
_entity_poly.type
_entity_poly.pdbx_seq_one_letter_code
_entity_poly.pdbx_strand_id
1 'polypeptide(L)'
;MQEKQLKRSPVYELYKNSARLIDFVGWELPVYFKGIKEEHLAVRNQVGLFDISHMGEIRIKGKDAYNFVQRVFCNDFSKIKSGRAQYGAFLNPEGGIIDDVIGYFFSEQEIFFCVNSANTDKDYQWLLEQKTQDRVEIINQS
;
A
#
# COMPACT_ATOMS: atom_id res chain seq x y z
N MET A 1 2.07 28.08 -16.14
CA MET A 1 1.81 27.00 -15.17
C MET A 1 2.73 25.86 -15.56
N GLN A 2 3.64 25.42 -14.69
CA GLN A 2 4.45 24.24 -15.00
C GLN A 2 3.52 23.03 -14.98
N GLU A 3 3.48 22.27 -16.08
CA GLU A 3 2.77 20.98 -16.10
C GLU A 3 3.40 20.06 -15.06
N LYS A 4 2.58 19.59 -14.12
CA LYS A 4 3.01 18.61 -13.12
C LYS A 4 3.28 17.30 -13.84
N GLN A 5 4.54 16.87 -13.88
CA GLN A 5 4.88 15.56 -14.43
C GLN A 5 4.33 14.46 -13.51
N LEU A 6 3.47 13.62 -14.05
CA LEU A 6 2.88 12.49 -13.33
C LEU A 6 3.86 11.32 -13.23
N LYS A 7 3.80 10.58 -12.11
CA LYS A 7 4.49 9.30 -11.92
C LYS A 7 3.88 8.24 -12.86
N ARG A 8 4.68 7.26 -13.27
CA ARG A 8 4.28 6.19 -14.20
C ARG A 8 4.67 4.84 -13.64
N SER A 9 3.78 3.86 -13.77
CA SER A 9 4.05 2.50 -13.32
C SER A 9 5.10 1.82 -14.22
N PRO A 10 5.75 0.73 -13.75
CA PRO A 10 6.68 -0.05 -14.56
C PRO A 10 6.04 -0.64 -15.83
N VAL A 11 4.71 -0.75 -15.88
CA VAL A 11 3.95 -1.31 -17.00
C VAL A 11 3.24 -0.25 -17.85
N TYR A 12 3.49 1.05 -17.60
CA TYR A 12 2.89 2.18 -18.32
C TYR A 12 2.96 2.05 -19.85
N GLU A 13 4.12 1.65 -20.35
CA GLU A 13 4.37 1.51 -21.79
C GLU A 13 3.44 0.51 -22.47
N LEU A 14 2.92 -0.47 -21.73
CA LEU A 14 1.99 -1.48 -22.26
C LEU A 14 0.60 -0.91 -22.57
N TYR A 15 0.16 0.11 -21.83
CA TYR A 15 -1.22 0.60 -21.92
C TYR A 15 -1.36 2.03 -22.43
N LYS A 16 -0.27 2.81 -22.51
CA LYS A 16 -0.32 4.26 -22.77
C LYS A 16 -1.11 4.68 -24.03
N ASN A 17 -1.15 3.81 -25.05
CA ASN A 17 -1.84 4.07 -26.31
C ASN A 17 -3.22 3.39 -26.43
N SER A 18 -3.58 2.53 -25.48
CA SER A 18 -4.81 1.71 -25.54
C SER A 18 -5.79 2.00 -24.40
N ALA A 19 -5.38 2.77 -23.39
CA ALA A 19 -6.19 3.12 -22.25
C ALA A 19 -6.54 4.61 -22.23
N ARG A 20 -7.65 4.93 -21.59
CA ARG A 20 -7.94 6.30 -21.15
C ARG A 20 -7.15 6.56 -19.88
N LEU A 21 -6.23 7.52 -19.89
CA LEU A 21 -5.40 7.87 -18.73
C LEU A 21 -5.97 9.04 -17.93
N ILE A 22 -5.75 9.02 -16.62
CA ILE A 22 -6.12 10.09 -15.68
C ILE A 22 -4.96 10.38 -14.72
N ASP A 23 -4.99 11.57 -14.11
CA ASP A 23 -4.21 11.86 -12.89
C ASP A 23 -4.94 11.22 -11.70
N PHE A 24 -4.38 10.13 -11.20
CA PHE A 24 -4.81 9.49 -9.96
C PHE A 24 -3.73 9.70 -8.90
N VAL A 25 -3.92 10.71 -8.05
CA VAL A 25 -3.01 11.03 -6.94
C VAL A 25 -1.55 11.23 -7.39
N GLY A 26 -1.36 11.93 -8.52
CA GLY A 26 -0.05 12.19 -9.09
C GLY A 26 0.52 11.03 -9.93
N TRP A 27 -0.25 9.97 -10.18
CA TRP A 27 0.10 8.90 -11.12
C TRP A 27 -0.71 8.98 -12.41
N GLU A 28 -0.09 8.63 -13.52
CA GLU A 28 -0.71 8.51 -14.84
C GLU A 28 -1.22 7.07 -15.06
N LEU A 29 -2.47 6.82 -14.69
CA LEU A 29 -3.06 5.47 -14.63
C LEU A 29 -4.28 5.30 -15.55
N PRO A 30 -4.55 4.08 -16.02
CA PRO A 30 -5.71 3.80 -16.84
C PRO A 30 -7.01 3.84 -16.01
N VAL A 31 -7.95 4.71 -16.38
CA VAL A 31 -9.32 4.69 -15.81
C VAL A 31 -10.18 3.60 -16.45
N TYR A 32 -9.95 3.31 -17.74
CA TYR A 32 -10.49 2.15 -18.45
C TYR A 32 -9.73 1.93 -19.77
N PHE A 33 -9.85 0.74 -20.33
CA PHE A 33 -9.36 0.35 -21.66
C PHE A 33 -10.49 0.30 -22.69
N LYS A 34 -11.55 -0.46 -22.39
CA LYS A 34 -12.72 -0.63 -23.27
C LYS A 34 -13.93 0.13 -22.73
N GLY A 35 -14.07 0.19 -21.42
CA GLY A 35 -15.14 0.90 -20.75
C GLY A 35 -15.45 0.30 -19.38
N ILE A 36 -15.79 1.18 -18.44
CA ILE A 36 -15.99 0.85 -17.02
C ILE A 36 -16.97 -0.32 -16.82
N LYS A 37 -18.11 -0.32 -17.54
CA LYS A 37 -19.11 -1.39 -17.42
C LYS A 37 -18.61 -2.73 -17.96
N GLU A 38 -17.92 -2.74 -19.09
CA GLU A 38 -17.40 -3.97 -19.69
C GLU A 38 -16.32 -4.59 -18.81
N GLU A 39 -15.40 -3.78 -18.29
CA GLU A 39 -14.34 -4.23 -17.39
C GLU A 39 -14.89 -4.71 -16.04
N HIS A 40 -15.90 -4.05 -15.49
CA HIS A 40 -16.62 -4.54 -14.30
C HIS A 40 -17.24 -5.92 -14.55
N LEU A 41 -17.91 -6.11 -15.69
CA LEU A 41 -18.51 -7.39 -16.07
C LEU A 41 -17.45 -8.46 -16.32
N ALA A 42 -16.27 -8.10 -16.85
CA ALA A 42 -15.16 -9.03 -17.00
C ALA A 42 -14.67 -9.55 -15.63
N VAL A 43 -14.52 -8.67 -14.62
CA VAL A 43 -14.17 -9.08 -13.25
C VAL A 43 -15.24 -9.98 -12.63
N ARG A 44 -16.52 -9.68 -12.87
CA ARG A 44 -17.64 -10.42 -12.27
C ARG A 44 -17.86 -11.80 -12.89
N ASN A 45 -17.64 -11.92 -14.19
CA ASN A 45 -17.99 -13.13 -14.93
C ASN A 45 -16.77 -13.93 -15.42
N GLN A 46 -15.57 -13.35 -15.36
CA GLN A 46 -14.32 -13.94 -15.86
C GLN A 46 -13.12 -13.47 -15.00
N VAL A 47 -12.16 -12.74 -15.58
CA VAL A 47 -10.94 -12.25 -14.94
C VAL A 47 -10.75 -10.79 -15.34
N GLY A 48 -10.37 -9.95 -14.37
CA GLY A 48 -9.85 -8.60 -14.62
C GLY A 48 -8.41 -8.50 -14.14
N LEU A 49 -7.57 -7.83 -14.94
CA LEU A 49 -6.19 -7.51 -14.59
C LEU A 49 -6.09 -6.01 -14.31
N PHE A 50 -5.48 -5.67 -13.18
CA PHE A 50 -5.33 -4.30 -12.73
C PHE A 50 -3.84 -3.98 -12.53
N ASP A 51 -3.42 -2.82 -12.99
CA ASP A 51 -2.16 -2.23 -12.58
C ASP A 51 -2.38 -1.47 -11.26
N ILE A 52 -1.89 -2.05 -10.17
CA ILE A 52 -1.91 -1.46 -8.83
C ILE A 52 -0.51 -1.12 -8.31
N SER A 53 0.49 -0.99 -9.21
CA SER A 53 1.88 -0.67 -8.84
C SER A 53 2.08 0.73 -8.25
N HIS A 54 1.02 1.55 -8.17
CA HIS A 54 1.03 2.85 -7.52
C HIS A 54 0.88 2.75 -5.99
N MET A 55 0.43 1.61 -5.46
CA MET A 55 0.34 1.36 -4.03
C MET A 55 1.72 1.43 -3.37
N GLY A 56 1.76 1.89 -2.12
CA GLY A 56 2.99 1.96 -1.36
C GLY A 56 3.35 0.63 -0.71
N GLU A 57 4.64 0.41 -0.52
CA GLU A 57 5.22 -0.82 0.02
C GLU A 57 6.19 -0.47 1.15
N ILE A 58 5.80 -0.76 2.40
CA ILE A 58 6.62 -0.46 3.58
C ILE A 58 6.98 -1.75 4.29
N ARG A 59 8.29 -1.99 4.47
CA ARG A 59 8.81 -3.16 5.17
C ARG A 59 9.41 -2.77 6.51
N ILE A 60 9.02 -3.50 7.55
CA ILE A 60 9.52 -3.32 8.91
C ILE A 60 10.29 -4.58 9.31
N LYS A 61 11.57 -4.43 9.62
CA LYS A 61 12.49 -5.50 9.99
C LYS A 61 13.12 -5.27 11.35
N GLY A 62 13.49 -6.33 12.04
CA GLY A 62 14.33 -6.25 13.24
C GLY A 62 13.72 -6.91 14.47
N LYS A 63 14.50 -6.95 15.57
CA LYS A 63 14.15 -7.74 16.77
C LYS A 63 12.85 -7.30 17.44
N ASP A 64 12.48 -6.05 17.28
CA ASP A 64 11.30 -5.47 17.93
C ASP A 64 10.16 -5.20 16.92
N ALA A 65 10.25 -5.76 15.69
CA ALA A 65 9.29 -5.49 14.60
C ALA A 65 7.85 -5.85 14.98
N TYR A 66 7.62 -7.05 15.52
CA TYR A 66 6.30 -7.48 16.00
C TYR A 66 5.73 -6.51 17.04
N ASN A 67 6.51 -6.21 18.09
CA ASN A 67 6.05 -5.35 19.19
C ASN A 67 5.82 -3.91 18.73
N PHE A 68 6.66 -3.40 17.82
CA PHE A 68 6.46 -2.09 17.19
C PHE A 68 5.14 -2.07 16.42
N VAL A 69 4.93 -3.05 15.53
CA VAL A 69 3.75 -3.14 14.68
C VAL A 69 2.46 -3.28 15.50
N GLN A 70 2.45 -4.11 16.53
CA GLN A 70 1.28 -4.29 17.41
C GLN A 70 0.88 -3.03 18.19
N ARG A 71 1.74 -2.00 18.26
CA ARG A 71 1.36 -0.69 18.84
C ARG A 71 0.73 0.26 17.82
N VAL A 72 1.09 0.12 16.55
CA VAL A 72 0.73 1.07 15.49
C VAL A 72 -0.41 0.56 14.59
N PHE A 73 -0.57 -0.76 14.51
CA PHE A 73 -1.58 -1.43 13.68
C PHE A 73 -2.72 -1.98 14.55
N CYS A 74 -3.96 -1.78 14.13
CA CYS A 74 -5.13 -2.11 14.95
C CYS A 74 -5.45 -3.61 15.06
N ASN A 75 -4.93 -4.43 14.14
CA ASN A 75 -5.21 -5.87 14.10
C ASN A 75 -4.07 -6.69 14.72
N ASP A 76 -4.38 -7.94 15.08
CA ASP A 76 -3.49 -8.79 15.87
C ASP A 76 -2.83 -9.90 15.04
N PHE A 77 -1.53 -9.75 14.80
CA PHE A 77 -0.74 -10.71 14.04
C PHE A 77 -0.54 -12.05 14.75
N SER A 78 -0.75 -12.16 16.07
CA SER A 78 -0.73 -13.47 16.75
C SER A 78 -1.85 -14.40 16.28
N LYS A 79 -2.90 -13.85 15.66
CA LYS A 79 -4.05 -14.60 15.14
C LYS A 79 -3.83 -15.19 13.76
N ILE A 80 -2.70 -14.90 13.10
CA ILE A 80 -2.38 -15.46 11.79
C ILE A 80 -1.02 -16.15 11.78
N LYS A 81 -0.83 -17.02 10.79
CA LYS A 81 0.43 -17.73 10.59
C LYS A 81 1.35 -16.93 9.66
N SER A 82 2.65 -17.22 9.70
CA SER A 82 3.62 -16.75 8.71
C SER A 82 3.12 -17.01 7.28
N GLY A 83 3.33 -16.04 6.38
CA GLY A 83 2.86 -16.05 4.99
C GLY A 83 1.39 -15.66 4.81
N ARG A 84 0.73 -15.16 5.86
CA ARG A 84 -0.66 -14.67 5.79
C ARG A 84 -0.70 -13.16 5.89
N ALA A 85 -1.83 -12.61 5.45
CA ALA A 85 -2.10 -11.18 5.48
C ALA A 85 -3.40 -10.88 6.23
N GLN A 86 -3.49 -9.67 6.77
CA GLN A 86 -4.68 -9.12 7.40
C GLN A 86 -4.90 -7.68 6.95
N TYR A 87 -6.17 -7.36 6.68
CA TYR A 87 -6.60 -5.97 6.53
C TYR A 87 -6.74 -5.33 7.91
N GLY A 88 -6.41 -4.06 8.01
CA GLY A 88 -6.60 -3.27 9.22
C GLY A 88 -6.27 -1.80 8.96
N ALA A 89 -5.89 -1.08 10.00
CA ALA A 89 -5.57 0.32 9.92
C ALA A 89 -4.38 0.66 10.81
N PHE A 90 -3.61 1.66 10.40
CA PHE A 90 -2.73 2.40 11.28
C PHE A 90 -3.54 3.42 12.07
N LEU A 91 -3.32 3.50 13.38
CA LEU A 91 -4.07 4.39 14.27
C LEU A 91 -3.12 5.35 14.99
N ASN A 92 -3.54 6.60 15.14
CA ASN A 92 -2.87 7.55 16.03
C ASN A 92 -3.17 7.22 17.53
N PRO A 93 -2.47 7.86 18.49
CA PRO A 93 -2.69 7.62 19.92
C PRO A 93 -4.12 7.86 20.41
N GLU A 94 -4.88 8.71 19.73
CA GLU A 94 -6.29 9.00 20.04
C GLU A 94 -7.28 8.01 19.41
N GLY A 95 -6.79 7.02 18.64
CA GLY A 95 -7.60 6.02 17.95
C GLY A 95 -8.16 6.47 16.60
N GLY A 96 -7.73 7.62 16.09
CA GLY A 96 -8.03 8.11 14.74
C GLY A 96 -7.25 7.33 13.68
N ILE A 97 -7.89 7.06 12.54
CA ILE A 97 -7.29 6.30 11.43
C ILE A 97 -6.31 7.19 10.66
N ILE A 98 -5.08 6.67 10.50
CA ILE A 98 -4.05 7.25 9.64
C ILE A 98 -4.20 6.76 8.20
N ASP A 99 -4.26 5.45 8.01
CA ASP A 99 -4.55 4.77 6.73
C ASP A 99 -5.11 3.37 6.98
N ASP A 100 -5.89 2.87 6.02
CA ASP A 100 -6.25 1.46 5.97
C ASP A 100 -5.26 0.68 5.10
N VAL A 101 -4.81 -0.48 5.58
CA VAL A 101 -3.64 -1.17 5.02
C VAL A 101 -3.83 -2.68 5.02
N ILE A 102 -3.08 -3.37 4.15
CA ILE A 102 -2.94 -4.82 4.22
C ILE A 102 -1.55 -5.13 4.76
N GLY A 103 -1.51 -5.72 5.95
CA GLY A 103 -0.28 -6.17 6.60
C GLY A 103 -0.03 -7.66 6.36
N TYR A 104 1.19 -8.00 5.98
CA TYR A 104 1.67 -9.34 5.67
C TYR A 104 2.67 -9.77 6.72
N PHE A 105 2.35 -10.87 7.42
CA PHE A 105 3.19 -11.41 8.48
C PHE A 105 4.15 -12.45 7.91
N PHE A 106 5.45 -12.14 7.85
CA PHE A 106 6.47 -13.11 7.47
C PHE A 106 7.09 -13.76 8.71
N SER A 107 7.46 -12.96 9.71
CA SER A 107 7.94 -13.43 11.00
C SER A 107 7.81 -12.32 12.04
N GLU A 108 8.09 -12.62 13.32
CA GLU A 108 8.17 -11.59 14.36
C GLU A 108 9.23 -10.51 14.08
N GLN A 109 10.18 -10.79 13.18
CA GLN A 109 11.26 -9.89 12.79
C GLN A 109 11.06 -9.27 11.40
N GLU A 110 9.97 -9.60 10.69
CA GLU A 110 9.71 -9.08 9.35
C GLU A 110 8.21 -9.02 9.06
N ILE A 111 7.71 -7.80 8.91
CA ILE A 111 6.32 -7.50 8.58
C ILE A 111 6.32 -6.50 7.42
N PHE A 112 5.38 -6.66 6.49
CA PHE A 112 5.27 -5.82 5.31
C PHE A 112 3.86 -5.23 5.21
N PHE A 113 3.77 -4.00 4.74
CA PHE A 113 2.51 -3.30 4.54
C PHE A 113 2.38 -2.82 3.10
N CYS A 114 1.23 -3.12 2.51
CA CYS A 114 0.75 -2.43 1.32
C CYS A 114 -0.18 -1.30 1.78
N VAL A 115 0.17 -0.06 1.40
CA VAL A 115 -0.49 1.19 1.84
C VAL A 115 -1.05 1.96 0.64
N ASN A 116 -2.01 2.86 0.88
CA ASN A 116 -2.62 3.61 -0.20
C ASN A 116 -1.62 4.58 -0.85
N SER A 117 -1.69 4.70 -2.19
CA SER A 117 -0.77 5.55 -2.97
C SER A 117 -0.70 7.01 -2.50
N ALA A 118 -1.83 7.58 -2.04
CA ALA A 118 -1.89 8.95 -1.54
C ALA A 118 -1.20 9.14 -0.20
N ASN A 119 -1.03 8.04 0.54
CA ASN A 119 -0.59 8.03 1.92
C ASN A 119 0.81 7.44 2.08
N THR A 120 1.44 6.87 1.04
CA THR A 120 2.77 6.24 1.14
C THR A 120 3.80 7.06 1.93
N ASP A 121 4.01 8.32 1.55
CA ASP A 121 4.99 9.18 2.23
C ASP A 121 4.52 9.54 3.65
N LYS A 122 3.22 9.82 3.83
CA LYS A 122 2.61 10.16 5.13
C LYS A 122 2.74 9.00 6.11
N ASP A 123 2.43 7.79 5.69
CA ASP A 123 2.44 6.58 6.50
C ASP A 123 3.88 6.18 6.84
N TYR A 124 4.79 6.30 5.87
CA TYR A 124 6.22 6.09 6.12
C TYR A 124 6.76 7.07 7.16
N GLN A 125 6.46 8.36 7.04
CA GLN A 125 6.87 9.36 8.04
C GLN A 125 6.22 9.09 9.40
N TRP A 126 4.92 8.78 9.42
CA TRP A 126 4.22 8.48 10.65
C TRP A 126 4.84 7.27 11.38
N LEU A 127 5.18 6.19 10.66
CA LEU A 127 5.86 5.03 11.25
C LEU A 127 7.26 5.40 11.78
N LEU A 128 7.99 6.27 11.10
CA LEU A 128 9.27 6.79 11.59
C LEU A 128 9.09 7.61 12.88
N GLU A 129 8.05 8.42 12.98
CA GLU A 129 7.73 9.20 14.18
C GLU A 129 7.30 8.32 15.36
N GLN A 130 6.63 7.20 15.10
CA GLN A 130 6.26 6.23 16.14
C GLN A 130 7.45 5.38 16.62
N LYS A 131 8.55 5.33 15.86
CA LYS A 131 9.74 4.59 16.24
C LYS A 131 10.47 5.34 17.36
N THR A 132 10.61 4.69 18.51
CA THR A 132 11.30 5.27 19.67
C THR A 132 12.66 4.62 19.85
N GLN A 133 12.79 3.69 20.79
CA GLN A 133 13.99 2.91 21.06
C GLN A 133 13.95 1.51 20.42
N ASP A 134 12.95 1.26 19.57
CA ASP A 134 12.76 -0.03 18.90
C ASP A 134 13.94 -0.36 17.97
N ARG A 135 14.46 -1.59 18.07
CA ARG A 135 15.50 -2.12 17.17
C ARG A 135 14.85 -2.61 15.89
N VAL A 136 14.28 -1.66 15.16
CA VAL A 136 13.62 -1.88 13.87
C VAL A 136 14.23 -1.01 12.77
N GLU A 137 14.24 -1.54 11.57
CA GLU A 137 14.49 -0.83 10.33
C GLU A 137 13.17 -0.71 9.57
N ILE A 138 12.80 0.50 9.17
CA ILE A 138 11.58 0.80 8.41
C ILE A 138 12.05 1.23 7.03
N ILE A 139 11.64 0.51 6.00
CA ILE A 139 12.13 0.66 4.62
C ILE A 139 10.93 0.92 3.71
N ASN A 140 10.93 2.05 3.01
CA ASN A 140 10.02 2.27 1.89
C ASN A 140 10.60 1.60 0.64
N GLN A 141 9.89 0.63 0.06
CA GLN A 141 10.29 -0.15 -1.10
C GLN A 141 9.54 0.23 -2.39
N SER A 142 8.67 1.25 -2.30
CA SER A 142 7.84 1.72 -3.42
C SER A 142 8.64 2.41 -4.53
#